data_AF-A0A7S3H6T2-F1
#
_entry.id   AF-A0A7S3H6T2-F1
#
_cell.length_a   1.000
_cell.length_b   1.000
_cell.length_c   1.000
_cell.angle_alpha   90.00
_cell.angle_beta   90.00
_cell.angle_gamma   90.00
#
_symmetry.space_group_name_H-M   'P 1'
#
loop_
_entity.id
_entity.type
_entity.pdbx_description
1 polymer ?
#
loop_
_entity_poly.entity_id
_entity_poly.type
_entity_poly.pdbx_seq_one_letter_code
_entity_poly.pdbx_strand_id
1 'polypeptide(L)'
;CQATPSEVLLESAVTMREQEQELRSLFNRAASRVIGDEGAVERIMARDDLDKFFADLRLVEPRRHLRANRQVLDRRYEEAMKIQMESAKIGQGLMYWSFKALLNNIMPDLRLGWVGLVERTIEVSRGTP
;
A
#
# COMPACT_ATOMS: atom_id res chain seq x y z
N CYS A 1 15.05 -25.67 20.82
CA CYS A 1 13.72 -26.08 20.32
C CYS A 1 13.60 -25.58 18.89
N GLN A 2 13.46 -26.48 17.91
CA GLN A 2 13.21 -26.09 16.51
C GLN A 2 11.68 -26.05 16.31
N ALA A 3 11.18 -24.95 15.77
CA ALA A 3 9.77 -24.81 15.42
C ALA A 3 9.39 -25.86 14.37
N THR A 4 8.24 -26.51 14.55
CA THR A 4 7.72 -27.46 13.58
C THR A 4 7.26 -26.73 12.31
N PRO A 5 7.27 -27.37 11.14
CA PRO A 5 6.79 -26.75 9.90
C PRO A 5 5.38 -26.16 10.01
N SER A 6 4.50 -26.80 10.79
CA SER A 6 3.14 -26.31 11.05
C SER A 6 3.11 -25.04 11.89
N GLU A 7 3.96 -24.93 12.90
CA GLU A 7 4.10 -23.71 13.72
C GLU A 7 4.67 -22.56 12.87
N VAL A 8 5.68 -22.83 12.04
CA VAL A 8 6.25 -21.83 11.11
C VAL A 8 5.21 -21.33 10.12
N LEU A 9 4.35 -22.20 9.59
CA LEU A 9 3.27 -21.81 8.69
C LEU A 9 2.20 -20.96 9.39
N LEU A 10 1.89 -21.28 10.64
CA LEU A 10 0.89 -20.56 11.43
C LEU A 10 1.40 -19.16 11.82
N GLU A 11 2.66 -19.07 12.25
CA GLU A 11 3.35 -17.79 12.50
C GLU A 11 3.44 -16.94 11.23
N SER A 12 3.74 -17.56 10.09
CA SER A 12 3.76 -16.88 8.80
C SER A 12 2.38 -16.34 8.42
N ALA A 13 1.31 -17.11 8.63
CA ALA A 13 -0.05 -16.69 8.33
C ALA A 13 -0.52 -15.54 9.24
N VAL A 14 -0.16 -15.57 10.53
CA VAL A 14 -0.43 -14.48 11.47
C VAL A 14 0.30 -13.21 11.03
N THR A 15 1.59 -13.32 10.72
CA THR A 15 2.42 -12.20 10.24
C THR A 15 1.84 -11.58 8.97
N MET A 16 1.41 -12.40 8.00
CA MET A 16 0.78 -11.92 6.78
C MET A 16 -0.54 -11.18 7.03
N ARG A 17 -1.32 -11.62 8.01
CA ARG A 17 -2.59 -10.98 8.40
C ARG A 17 -2.36 -9.64 9.08
N GLU A 18 -1.35 -9.55 9.94
CA GLU A 18 -0.97 -8.29 10.60
C GLU A 18 -0.46 -7.27 9.58
N GLN A 19 0.43 -7.69 8.68
CA GLN A 19 0.90 -6.85 7.57
C GLN A 19 -0.25 -6.34 6.70
N GLU A 20 -1.26 -7.18 6.44
CA GLU A 20 -2.46 -6.80 5.69
C GLU A 20 -3.29 -5.73 6.41
N GLN A 21 -3.50 -5.91 7.72
CA GLN A 21 -4.26 -4.96 8.53
C GLN A 21 -3.54 -3.61 8.62
N GLU A 22 -2.23 -3.63 8.80
CA GLU A 22 -1.42 -2.41 8.83
C GLU A 22 -1.46 -1.70 7.47
N LEU A 23 -1.24 -2.42 6.37
CA LEU A 23 -1.31 -1.83 5.03
C LEU A 23 -2.69 -1.21 4.76
N ARG A 24 -3.77 -1.88 5.17
CA ARG A 24 -5.12 -1.36 5.04
C ARG A 24 -5.36 -0.10 5.88
N SER A 25 -4.80 -0.05 7.09
CA SER A 25 -4.82 1.16 7.92
C SER A 25 -4.11 2.32 7.22
N LEU A 26 -2.95 2.07 6.62
CA LEU A 26 -2.18 3.07 5.88
C LEU A 26 -2.92 3.58 4.65
N PHE A 27 -3.48 2.66 3.87
CA PHE A 27 -4.35 3.01 2.75
C PHE A 27 -5.49 3.92 3.22
N ASN A 28 -6.20 3.55 4.29
CA ASN A 28 -7.32 4.34 4.80
C ASN A 28 -6.88 5.74 5.28
N ARG A 29 -5.67 5.87 5.83
CA ARG A 29 -5.13 7.14 6.29
C ARG A 29 -4.71 8.05 5.13
N ALA A 30 -4.14 7.48 4.08
CA ALA A 30 -3.67 8.21 2.91
C ALA A 30 -4.79 8.53 1.90
N ALA A 31 -5.77 7.64 1.77
CA ALA A 31 -6.93 7.83 0.92
C ALA A 31 -7.85 8.94 1.49
N SER A 32 -7.90 10.07 0.81
CA SER A 32 -8.70 11.23 1.24
C SER A 32 -10.14 11.16 0.77
N ARG A 33 -10.42 10.35 -0.26
CA ARG A 33 -11.74 10.25 -0.90
C ARG A 33 -12.49 9.01 -0.43
N VAL A 34 -13.80 9.16 -0.47
CA VAL A 34 -14.76 8.17 0.00
C VAL A 34 -15.85 8.03 -1.06
N ILE A 35 -16.26 6.80 -1.33
CA ILE A 35 -17.38 6.44 -2.22
C ILE A 35 -18.35 5.53 -1.48
N GLY A 36 -19.63 5.59 -1.87
CA GLY A 36 -20.69 4.76 -1.28
C GLY A 36 -21.67 5.56 -0.42
N ASP A 37 -22.84 4.96 -0.19
CA ASP A 37 -23.92 5.52 0.62
C ASP A 37 -23.74 5.17 2.11
N GLU A 38 -24.57 5.76 2.98
CA GLU A 38 -24.49 5.82 4.46
C GLU A 38 -24.22 4.50 5.23
N GLY A 39 -24.13 3.35 4.57
CA GLY A 39 -23.77 2.05 5.18
C GLY A 39 -22.63 1.27 4.50
N ALA A 40 -22.15 1.67 3.31
CA ALA A 40 -21.12 0.94 2.54
C ALA A 40 -20.02 1.89 2.05
N VAL A 41 -19.41 2.58 3.00
CA VAL A 41 -18.42 3.62 2.79
C VAL A 41 -17.06 3.00 2.46
N GLU A 42 -16.66 3.04 1.20
CA GLU A 42 -15.33 2.60 0.75
C GLU A 42 -14.40 3.80 0.53
N ARG A 43 -13.15 3.69 0.99
CA ARG A 43 -12.13 4.69 0.68
C ARG A 43 -11.46 4.39 -0.65
N ILE A 44 -11.19 5.46 -1.40
CA ILE A 44 -10.44 5.39 -2.65
C ILE A 44 -9.27 6.36 -2.62
N MET A 45 -8.16 5.94 -3.22
CA MET A 45 -6.94 6.71 -3.31
C MET A 45 -6.88 7.40 -4.67
N ALA A 46 -6.99 8.73 -4.66
CA ALA A 46 -6.77 9.53 -5.86
C ALA A 46 -5.28 9.54 -6.24
N ARG A 47 -4.97 10.03 -7.45
CA ARG A 47 -3.58 10.19 -7.90
C ARG A 47 -2.77 11.05 -6.92
N ASP A 48 -3.33 12.18 -6.47
CA ASP A 48 -2.66 13.07 -5.52
C ASP A 48 -2.43 12.42 -4.15
N ASP A 49 -3.31 11.51 -3.74
CA ASP A 49 -3.16 10.75 -2.51
C ASP A 49 -2.02 9.72 -2.65
N LEU A 50 -1.90 9.10 -3.83
CA LEU A 50 -0.80 8.17 -4.13
C LEU A 50 0.55 8.90 -4.17
N ASP A 51 0.61 10.07 -4.79
CA ASP A 51 1.80 10.92 -4.81
C ASP A 51 2.23 11.30 -3.38
N LYS A 52 1.29 11.71 -2.53
CA LYS A 52 1.55 11.99 -1.11
C LYS A 52 2.00 10.75 -0.35
N PHE A 53 1.36 9.61 -0.56
CA PHE A 53 1.76 8.34 0.06
C PHE A 53 3.23 8.02 -0.22
N PHE A 54 3.68 8.14 -1.48
CA PHE A 54 5.08 7.90 -1.83
C PHE A 54 6.03 9.04 -1.41
N ALA A 55 5.54 10.27 -1.28
CA ALA A 55 6.30 11.37 -0.71
C ALA A 55 6.54 11.17 0.80
N ASP A 56 5.54 10.69 1.53
CA ASP A 56 5.68 10.32 2.95
C ASP A 56 6.65 9.15 3.09
N LEU A 57 6.57 8.14 2.20
CA LEU A 57 7.52 7.03 2.16
C LEU A 57 8.96 7.51 1.88
N ARG A 58 9.11 8.54 1.02
CA ARG A 58 10.39 9.18 0.67
C ARG A 58 11.12 9.79 1.85
N LEU A 59 10.38 10.40 2.79
CA LEU A 59 10.96 10.98 4.00
C LEU A 59 11.59 9.91 4.89
N VAL A 60 11.18 8.65 4.73
CA VAL A 60 11.61 7.52 5.54
C VAL A 60 12.74 6.73 4.88
N GLU A 61 12.83 6.71 3.55
CA GLU A 61 13.83 5.93 2.79
C GLU A 61 14.57 6.75 1.69
N PRO A 62 15.34 7.80 2.04
CA PRO A 62 15.91 8.74 1.06
C PRO A 62 16.84 8.10 0.02
N ARG A 63 17.52 7.00 0.41
CA ARG A 63 18.55 6.33 -0.41
C ARG A 63 17.96 5.34 -1.44
N ARG A 64 16.74 4.84 -1.24
CA ARG A 64 16.10 3.86 -2.14
C ARG A 64 15.04 4.46 -3.06
N HIS A 65 14.57 5.67 -2.76
CA HIS A 65 13.52 6.38 -3.50
C HIS A 65 13.97 7.11 -4.79
N LEU A 66 15.24 7.00 -5.17
CA LEU A 66 15.78 7.60 -6.40
C LEU A 66 15.15 7.04 -7.69
N ARG A 67 14.44 5.89 -7.62
CA ARG A 67 13.82 5.22 -8.78
C ARG A 67 12.30 5.31 -8.87
N ALA A 68 11.60 5.67 -7.78
CA ALA A 68 10.20 6.11 -7.85
C ALA A 68 10.17 7.54 -8.42
N ASN A 69 10.44 7.70 -9.71
CA ASN A 69 10.15 8.96 -10.38
C ASN A 69 8.64 9.09 -10.55
N ARG A 70 8.14 10.32 -10.61
CA ARG A 70 6.70 10.60 -10.74
C ARG A 70 6.07 9.90 -11.95
N GLN A 71 6.77 9.85 -13.08
CA GLN A 71 6.29 9.22 -14.32
C GLN A 71 6.05 7.71 -14.16
N VAL A 72 6.89 7.01 -13.41
CA VAL A 72 6.71 5.58 -13.11
C VAL A 72 5.48 5.39 -12.24
N LEU A 73 5.31 6.20 -11.20
CA LEU A 73 4.13 6.14 -10.34
C LEU A 73 2.83 6.45 -11.10
N ASP A 74 2.84 7.48 -11.94
CA ASP A 74 1.72 7.85 -12.80
C ASP A 74 1.33 6.71 -13.74
N ARG A 75 2.31 6.10 -14.41
CA ARG A 75 2.07 4.97 -15.30
C ARG A 75 1.47 3.78 -14.55
N ARG A 76 2.01 3.46 -13.37
CA ARG A 76 1.51 2.34 -12.55
C ARG A 76 0.12 2.62 -12.01
N TYR A 77 -0.18 3.87 -11.66
CA TYR A 77 -1.52 4.31 -11.27
C TYR A 77 -2.51 4.09 -12.41
N GLU A 78 -2.17 4.51 -13.63
CA GLU A 78 -3.01 4.32 -14.81
C GLU A 78 -3.23 2.85 -15.16
N GLU A 79 -2.17 2.02 -15.09
CA GLU A 79 -2.27 0.57 -15.28
C GLU A 79 -3.23 -0.06 -14.26
N ALA A 80 -3.12 0.28 -12.98
CA ALA A 80 -3.99 -0.23 -11.93
C ALA A 80 -5.44 0.28 -12.06
N MET A 81 -5.63 1.55 -12.42
CA MET A 81 -6.95 2.13 -12.69
C MET A 81 -7.62 1.45 -13.89
N LYS A 82 -6.88 1.16 -14.96
CA LYS A 82 -7.41 0.46 -16.13
C LYS A 82 -7.93 -0.92 -15.76
N ILE A 83 -7.12 -1.72 -15.04
CA ILE A 83 -7.52 -3.05 -14.58
C ILE A 83 -8.77 -2.95 -13.68
N GLN A 84 -8.78 -2.01 -12.73
CA GLN A 84 -9.93 -1.81 -11.86
C GLN A 84 -11.19 -1.41 -12.63
N MET A 85 -11.09 -0.53 -13.61
CA MET A 85 -12.22 -0.11 -14.43
C MET A 85 -12.75 -1.27 -15.28
N GLU A 86 -11.86 -2.13 -15.78
CA GLU A 86 -12.25 -3.32 -16.53
C GLU A 86 -13.01 -4.32 -15.65
N SER A 87 -12.53 -4.57 -14.42
CA SER A 87 -13.12 -5.57 -13.50
C SER A 87 -14.28 -5.07 -12.64
N ALA A 88 -14.16 -3.88 -12.05
CA ALA A 88 -15.07 -3.36 -11.02
C ALA A 88 -15.87 -2.12 -11.45
N LYS A 89 -15.60 -1.56 -12.64
CA LYS A 89 -16.29 -0.37 -13.19
C LYS A 89 -16.17 0.89 -12.33
N ILE A 90 -15.19 0.96 -11.44
CA ILE A 90 -14.92 2.12 -10.57
C ILE A 90 -13.76 2.93 -11.15
N GLY A 91 -14.03 4.17 -11.56
CA GLY A 91 -13.07 5.07 -12.23
C GLY A 91 -12.63 6.31 -11.44
N GLN A 92 -13.00 6.42 -10.15
CA GLN A 92 -12.82 7.65 -9.36
C GLN A 92 -11.51 7.69 -8.54
N GLY A 93 -10.85 6.54 -8.40
CA GLY A 93 -9.61 6.35 -7.65
C GLY A 93 -9.34 4.88 -7.40
N LEU A 94 -8.17 4.54 -6.88
CA LEU A 94 -7.80 3.16 -6.58
C LEU A 94 -8.49 2.69 -5.31
N MET A 95 -9.21 1.58 -5.41
CA MET A 95 -9.62 0.80 -4.24
C MET A 95 -8.41 0.13 -3.60
N TYR A 96 -8.58 -0.30 -2.36
CA TYR A 96 -7.52 -0.95 -1.57
C TYR A 96 -6.82 -2.10 -2.33
N TRP A 97 -7.58 -3.00 -2.97
CA TRP A 97 -6.99 -4.15 -3.66
C TRP A 97 -6.17 -3.76 -4.88
N SER A 98 -6.63 -2.76 -5.64
CA SER A 98 -5.91 -2.22 -6.79
C SER A 98 -4.64 -1.48 -6.35
N PHE A 99 -4.72 -0.75 -5.24
CA PHE A 99 -3.55 -0.14 -4.60
C PHE A 99 -2.54 -1.19 -4.12
N LYS A 100 -2.99 -2.26 -3.45
CA LYS A 100 -2.12 -3.36 -3.02
C LYS A 100 -1.45 -4.06 -4.20
N ALA A 101 -2.19 -4.29 -5.28
CA ALA A 101 -1.63 -4.85 -6.52
C ALA A 101 -0.58 -3.91 -7.13
N LEU A 102 -0.85 -2.60 -7.16
CA LEU A 102 0.13 -1.59 -7.56
C LEU A 102 1.39 -1.69 -6.71
N LEU A 103 1.27 -1.70 -5.38
CA LEU A 103 2.41 -1.80 -4.47
C LEU A 103 3.26 -3.04 -4.73
N ASN A 104 2.64 -4.21 -4.85
CA ASN A 104 3.34 -5.46 -5.16
C ASN A 104 4.16 -5.36 -6.47
N ASN A 105 3.65 -4.63 -7.46
CA ASN A 105 4.32 -4.46 -8.74
C ASN A 105 5.47 -3.46 -8.70
N ILE A 106 5.42 -2.45 -7.82
CA ILE A 106 6.50 -1.45 -7.73
C ILE A 106 7.55 -1.80 -6.67
N MET A 107 7.20 -2.58 -5.65
CA MET A 107 8.11 -2.92 -4.55
C MET A 107 9.43 -3.54 -5.01
N PRO A 108 9.46 -4.44 -6.01
CA PRO A 108 10.71 -4.93 -6.60
C PRO A 108 11.56 -3.80 -7.20
N ASP A 109 10.93 -2.87 -7.93
CA ASP A 109 11.58 -1.72 -8.57
C ASP A 109 12.17 -0.75 -7.53
N LEU A 110 11.56 -0.69 -6.34
CA LEU A 110 12.01 0.12 -5.21
C LEU A 110 12.93 -0.61 -4.24
N ARG A 111 13.20 -1.92 -4.45
CA ARG A 111 13.91 -2.79 -3.51
C ARG A 111 13.35 -2.68 -2.08
N LEU A 112 12.02 -2.54 -1.98
CA LEU A 112 11.29 -2.51 -0.72
C LEU A 112 10.75 -3.92 -0.43
N GLY A 113 10.95 -4.39 0.80
CA GLY A 113 10.30 -5.60 1.32
C GLY A 113 9.06 -5.24 2.14
N TRP A 114 8.07 -6.13 2.21
CA TRP A 114 6.82 -5.92 2.94
C TRP A 114 7.06 -5.62 4.42
N VAL A 115 7.97 -6.38 5.04
CA VAL A 115 8.42 -6.17 6.42
C VAL A 115 8.99 -4.77 6.61
N GLY A 116 9.90 -4.34 5.73
CA GLY A 116 10.52 -3.02 5.82
C GLY A 116 9.52 -1.87 5.59
N LEU A 117 8.51 -2.06 4.74
CA LEU A 117 7.46 -1.06 4.53
C LEU A 117 6.55 -0.94 5.75
N VAL A 118 6.17 -2.06 6.35
CA VAL A 118 5.28 -2.12 7.51
C VAL A 118 5.98 -1.60 8.77
N GLU A 119 7.15 -2.15 9.13
CA GLU A 119 7.95 -1.74 10.30
C GLU A 119 8.28 -0.24 10.30
N ARG A 120 8.66 0.31 9.14
CA ARG A 120 9.01 1.74 9.02
C ARG A 120 7.80 2.65 9.06
N THR A 121 6.64 2.19 8.61
CA THR A 121 5.43 3.01 8.69
C THR A 121 4.83 3.00 10.11
N ILE A 122 5.08 1.94 10.89
CA ILE A 122 4.83 1.96 12.34
C ILE A 122 5.68 3.03 13.02
N GLU A 123 6.95 3.22 12.64
CA GLU A 123 7.81 4.30 13.18
C GLU A 123 7.24 5.70 12.85
N VAL A 124 6.80 5.92 11.60
CA VAL A 124 6.18 7.21 11.19
C VAL A 124 4.85 7.47 11.90
N SER A 125 4.05 6.43 12.13
CA SER A 125 2.76 6.58 12.82
C SER A 125 2.90 6.77 14.33
N ARG A 126 4.05 6.39 14.91
CA ARG A 126 4.37 6.60 16.33
C ARG A 126 4.97 7.97 16.66
N GLY A 127 5.18 8.84 15.67
CA GLY A 127 5.57 10.23 15.91
C GLY A 127 6.78 10.37 16.83
N THR A 128 7.84 9.60 16.58
CA THR A 128 9.12 9.83 17.26
C THR A 128 9.95 10.77 16.37
N PRO A 129 10.44 11.91 16.90
CA PRO A 129 11.04 13.00 16.12
C PRO A 129 12.32 12.60 15.38
#